data_AF-A0A7S4GAV3-F1
#
_entry.id   AF-A0A7S4GAV3-F1
#
_cell.length_a   1.000
_cell.length_b   1.000
_cell.length_c   1.000
_cell.angle_alpha   90.00
_cell.angle_beta   90.00
_cell.angle_gamma   90.00
#
_symmetry.space_group_name_H-M   'P 1'
#
loop_
_entity.id
_entity.type
_entity.pdbx_description
1 polymer ?
#
loop_
_entity_poly.entity_id
_entity_poly.type
_entity_poly.pdbx_seq_one_letter_code
_entity_poly.pdbx_strand_id
1 'polypeptide(L)'
;EKKEEKKEEKKERKPKLHNVDSNTVPEKVTRYTYEVQTDKWAQSTGQVLLEASPFDEGSMRAAFCMIDPAKPEGAQKYVAKMSKNPKEDKSTYFLDVEMQALAKLFAEEFNKR
;
A
#
# COMPACT_ATOMS: atom_id res chain seq x y z
N GLU A 1 10.62 -4.43 -46.00
CA GLU A 1 10.17 -3.52 -44.92
C GLU A 1 10.91 -3.90 -43.64
N LYS A 2 11.74 -2.99 -43.10
CA LYS A 2 12.48 -3.22 -41.84
C LYS A 2 11.57 -2.82 -40.68
N LYS A 3 11.22 -3.76 -39.79
CA LYS A 3 10.56 -3.46 -38.51
C LYS A 3 11.63 -2.95 -37.53
N GLU A 4 11.50 -1.70 -37.11
CA GLU A 4 12.28 -1.13 -36.02
C GLU A 4 11.75 -1.65 -34.68
N GLU A 5 12.58 -2.41 -33.97
CA GLU A 5 12.36 -2.77 -32.56
C GLU A 5 12.68 -1.56 -31.68
N LYS A 6 11.64 -0.94 -31.10
CA LYS A 6 11.82 0.03 -30.01
C LYS A 6 12.18 -0.72 -28.74
N LYS A 7 13.45 -0.62 -28.33
CA LYS A 7 13.88 -0.95 -26.96
C LYS A 7 13.24 0.04 -25.99
N GLU A 8 12.28 -0.42 -25.21
CA GLU A 8 11.81 0.31 -24.03
C GLU A 8 12.91 0.31 -22.97
N GLU A 9 13.53 1.47 -22.79
CA GLU A 9 14.52 1.72 -21.77
C GLU A 9 13.81 1.77 -20.41
N LYS A 10 13.91 0.67 -19.64
CA LYS A 10 13.35 0.55 -18.30
C LYS A 10 14.13 1.47 -17.36
N LYS A 11 13.73 2.73 -17.30
CA LYS A 11 14.32 3.74 -16.41
C LYS A 11 14.07 3.29 -14.97
N GLU A 12 15.13 2.86 -14.28
CA GLU A 12 15.10 2.49 -12.87
C GLU A 12 14.73 3.71 -12.04
N ARG A 13 13.44 3.82 -11.68
CA ARG A 13 12.93 4.89 -10.83
C ARG A 13 13.32 4.57 -9.40
N LYS A 14 14.45 5.13 -8.94
CA LYS A 14 14.74 5.21 -7.50
C LYS A 14 13.52 5.85 -6.81
N PRO A 15 12.99 5.27 -5.72
CA PRO A 15 11.85 5.86 -5.03
C PRO A 15 12.29 7.23 -4.52
N LYS A 16 11.75 8.29 -5.11
CA LYS A 16 11.89 9.63 -4.56
C LYS A 16 11.20 9.60 -3.21
N LEU A 17 11.96 9.85 -2.15
CA LEU A 17 11.44 10.01 -0.80
C LEU A 17 10.51 11.24 -0.81
N HIS A 18 9.21 11.04 -1.05
CA HIS A 18 8.24 12.13 -0.97
C HIS A 18 8.04 12.41 0.52
N ASN A 19 8.47 13.59 0.96
CA ASN A 19 7.99 14.14 2.21
C ASN A 19 6.56 14.59 1.93
N VAL A 20 5.61 14.11 2.72
CA VAL A 20 4.21 14.54 2.62
C VAL A 20 4.18 16.05 2.74
N ASP A 21 3.51 16.72 1.79
CA ASP A 21 3.43 18.18 1.73
C ASP A 21 2.97 18.74 3.08
N SER A 22 3.61 19.84 3.52
CA SER A 22 3.32 20.52 4.79
C SER A 22 1.87 21.02 4.90
N ASN A 23 1.13 21.05 3.79
CA ASN A 23 -0.28 21.44 3.73
C ASN A 23 -1.26 20.26 3.86
N THR A 24 -0.78 19.03 4.03
CA THR A 24 -1.66 17.87 4.16
C THR A 24 -2.39 17.89 5.50
N VAL A 25 -3.72 17.79 5.48
CA VAL A 25 -4.55 17.80 6.69
C VAL A 25 -4.70 16.37 7.23
N PRO A 26 -4.56 16.13 8.54
CA PRO A 26 -4.82 14.81 9.12
C PRO A 26 -6.28 14.38 8.98
N GLU A 27 -6.50 13.18 8.44
CA GLU A 27 -7.81 12.56 8.26
C GLU A 27 -8.05 11.45 9.28
N LYS A 28 -9.28 11.34 9.81
CA LYS A 28 -9.66 10.24 10.71
C LYS A 28 -9.87 8.97 9.92
N VAL A 29 -9.32 7.85 10.41
CA VAL A 29 -9.41 6.55 9.74
C VAL A 29 -9.81 5.44 10.70
N THR A 30 -10.38 4.39 10.12
CA THR A 30 -10.55 3.09 10.77
C THR A 30 -9.57 2.10 10.12
N ARG A 31 -8.73 1.47 10.94
CA ARG A 31 -7.76 0.47 10.53
C ARG A 31 -8.30 -0.91 10.87
N TYR A 32 -8.32 -1.78 9.86
CA TYR A 32 -8.63 -3.19 9.98
C TYR A 32 -7.34 -3.99 9.82
N THR A 33 -7.05 -4.87 10.78
CA THR A 33 -5.88 -5.75 10.79
C THR A 33 -6.35 -7.19 10.87
N TYR A 34 -5.93 -8.02 9.92
CA TYR A 34 -6.25 -9.44 9.93
C TYR A 34 -5.21 -10.24 10.74
N GLU A 35 -5.68 -11.04 11.68
CA GLU A 35 -4.89 -11.93 12.53
C GLU A 35 -5.00 -13.37 12.02
N VAL A 36 -3.99 -13.83 11.28
CA VAL A 36 -3.99 -15.17 10.64
C VAL A 36 -4.13 -16.31 11.65
N GLN A 37 -3.55 -16.17 12.84
CA GLN A 37 -3.56 -17.24 13.85
C GLN A 37 -4.95 -17.48 14.45
N THR A 38 -5.74 -16.42 14.56
CA THR A 38 -7.06 -16.44 15.21
C THR A 38 -8.20 -16.38 14.19
N ASP A 39 -7.89 -16.20 12.92
CA ASP A 39 -8.81 -15.98 11.81
C ASP A 39 -9.82 -14.85 12.10
N LYS A 40 -9.29 -13.74 12.61
CA LYS A 40 -10.12 -12.61 13.08
C LYS A 40 -9.59 -11.28 12.60
N TRP A 41 -10.51 -10.32 12.53
CA TRP A 41 -10.21 -8.93 12.27
C TRP A 41 -10.16 -8.14 13.57
N ALA A 42 -9.04 -7.46 13.81
CA ALA A 42 -8.93 -6.42 14.81
C ALA A 42 -9.21 -5.05 14.18
N GLN A 43 -9.92 -4.18 14.92
CA GLN A 43 -10.26 -2.84 14.48
C GLN A 43 -9.67 -1.80 15.44
N SER A 44 -9.13 -0.72 14.89
CA SER A 44 -8.69 0.45 15.65
C SER A 44 -8.98 1.74 14.88
N THR A 45 -8.97 2.87 15.58
CA THR A 45 -9.15 4.20 14.98
C THR A 45 -7.86 5.00 15.10
N GLY A 46 -7.62 5.90 14.14
CA GLY A 46 -6.46 6.78 14.18
C GLY A 46 -6.60 7.96 13.24
N GLN A 47 -5.47 8.61 12.97
CA GLN A 47 -5.35 9.64 11.96
C GLN A 47 -4.23 9.30 10.99
N VAL A 48 -4.32 9.80 9.76
CA VAL A 48 -3.23 9.72 8.78
C VAL A 48 -3.14 11.03 8.02
N LEU A 49 -1.94 11.37 7.56
CA LEU A 49 -1.73 12.37 6.52
C LEU A 49 -1.53 11.61 5.21
N LEU A 50 -2.32 11.92 4.20
CA LEU A 50 -2.29 11.25 2.90
C LEU A 50 -1.99 12.27 1.80
N GLU A 51 -0.98 12.00 0.99
CA GLU A 51 -0.62 12.87 -0.12
C GLU A 51 -1.74 12.90 -1.18
N ALA A 52 -1.99 14.08 -1.76
CA ALA A 52 -3.08 14.28 -2.71
C ALA A 52 -2.85 13.58 -4.06
N SER A 53 -1.58 13.39 -4.46
CA SER A 53 -1.20 12.78 -5.73
C SER A 53 -0.46 11.45 -5.51
N PRO A 54 -0.67 10.44 -6.36
CA PRO A 54 0.07 9.20 -6.26
C PRO A 54 1.52 9.41 -6.73
N PHE A 55 2.46 8.74 -6.06
CA PHE A 55 3.87 8.76 -6.47
C PHE A 55 4.19 7.65 -7.48
N ASP A 56 3.34 6.61 -7.56
CA ASP A 56 3.47 5.51 -8.51
C ASP A 56 2.12 4.84 -8.79
N GLU A 57 2.04 4.10 -9.88
CA GLU A 57 0.82 3.39 -10.26
C GLU A 57 1.09 2.04 -10.92
N GLY A 58 0.36 1.02 -10.48
CA GLY A 58 0.32 -0.28 -11.13
C GLY A 58 -0.84 -0.40 -12.14
N SER A 59 -1.08 -1.62 -12.59
CA SER A 59 -2.22 -1.94 -13.48
C SER A 59 -3.57 -1.64 -12.82
N MET A 60 -3.73 -2.05 -11.55
CA MET A 60 -5.02 -1.97 -10.85
C MET A 60 -5.10 -0.86 -9.80
N ARG A 61 -3.96 -0.40 -9.26
CA ARG A 61 -3.94 0.49 -8.10
C ARG A 61 -2.95 1.65 -8.26
N ALA A 62 -3.28 2.78 -7.66
CA ALA A 62 -2.37 3.92 -7.48
C ALA A 62 -1.80 3.90 -6.05
N ALA A 63 -0.54 4.30 -5.90
CA ALA A 63 0.21 4.29 -4.65
C ALA A 63 0.51 5.72 -4.18
N PHE A 64 0.14 6.01 -2.93
CA PHE A 64 0.24 7.33 -2.32
C PHE A 64 1.13 7.26 -1.08
N CYS A 65 1.87 8.35 -0.80
CA CYS A 65 2.60 8.48 0.45
C CYS A 65 1.61 8.73 1.58
N MET A 66 1.74 7.98 2.67
CA MET A 66 0.89 8.11 3.85
C MET A 66 1.77 8.19 5.10
N ILE A 67 1.44 9.10 6.02
CA ILE A 67 2.08 9.20 7.33
C ILE A 67 1.07 8.91 8.44
N ASP A 68 1.45 8.05 9.38
CA ASP A 68 0.75 7.86 10.65
C ASP A 68 1.41 8.75 11.72
N PRO A 69 0.81 9.90 12.10
CA PRO A 69 1.41 10.85 13.02
C PRO A 69 1.50 10.33 14.46
N ALA A 70 0.83 9.21 14.79
CA ALA A 70 0.94 8.58 16.11
C ALA A 70 2.20 7.70 16.23
N LYS A 71 2.94 7.47 15.13
CA LYS A 71 4.17 6.68 15.12
C LYS A 71 5.40 7.57 15.24
N PRO A 72 6.51 7.04 15.82
CA PRO A 72 7.75 7.80 15.91
C PRO A 72 8.38 8.01 14.53
N GLU A 73 9.23 9.03 14.45
CA GLU A 73 9.99 9.36 13.25
C GLU A 73 10.80 8.15 12.76
N GLY A 74 10.78 7.92 11.46
CA GLY A 74 11.38 6.74 10.82
C GLY A 74 10.46 5.53 10.71
N ALA A 75 9.44 5.38 11.57
CA ALA A 75 8.46 4.29 11.50
C ALA A 75 7.06 4.74 11.01
N GLN A 76 6.88 6.04 10.84
CA GLN A 76 5.59 6.65 10.51
C GLN A 76 5.20 6.63 9.03
N LYS A 77 6.13 6.29 8.12
CA LYS A 77 5.89 6.33 6.67
C LYS A 77 5.31 5.00 6.19
N TYR A 78 4.20 5.09 5.47
CA TYR A 78 3.45 3.98 4.89
C TYR A 78 3.07 4.28 3.43
N VAL A 79 2.58 3.26 2.73
CA VAL A 79 2.04 3.39 1.38
C VAL A 79 0.55 3.07 1.41
N ALA A 80 -0.28 4.02 1.02
CA ALA A 80 -1.69 3.77 0.75
C ALA A 80 -1.85 3.32 -0.72
N LYS A 81 -2.61 2.25 -0.95
CA LYS A 81 -2.91 1.75 -2.30
C LYS A 81 -4.41 1.80 -2.53
N MET A 82 -4.84 2.56 -3.53
CA MET A 82 -6.25 2.70 -3.88
C MET A 82 -6.51 2.14 -5.26
N SER A 83 -7.67 1.48 -5.42
CA SER A 83 -8.12 0.99 -6.71
C SER A 83 -8.32 2.12 -7.71
N LYS A 84 -7.92 1.88 -8.96
CA LYS A 84 -8.29 2.73 -10.10
C LYS A 84 -9.73 2.51 -10.54
N ASN A 85 -10.35 1.39 -10.16
CA ASN A 85 -11.73 1.09 -10.46
C ASN A 85 -12.65 1.65 -9.36
N PRO A 86 -13.48 2.67 -9.66
CA PRO A 86 -14.38 3.27 -8.67
C PRO A 86 -15.52 2.33 -8.24
N LYS A 87 -15.71 1.20 -8.94
CA LYS A 87 -16.74 0.19 -8.66
C LYS A 87 -16.18 -1.08 -8.02
N GLU A 88 -14.93 -1.07 -7.57
CA GLU A 88 -14.37 -2.23 -6.87
C GLU A 88 -15.16 -2.51 -5.59
N ASP A 89 -15.46 -3.78 -5.37
CA ASP A 89 -16.20 -4.18 -4.18
C ASP A 89 -15.33 -4.03 -2.93
N LYS A 90 -15.96 -3.61 -1.83
CA LYS A 90 -15.23 -3.39 -0.58
C LYS A 90 -14.60 -4.68 -0.06
N SER A 91 -15.23 -5.84 -0.27
CA SER A 91 -14.68 -7.12 0.19
C SER A 91 -13.34 -7.44 -0.44
N THR A 92 -13.06 -6.97 -1.67
CA THR A 92 -11.77 -7.17 -2.34
C THR A 92 -10.60 -6.64 -1.52
N TYR A 93 -10.77 -5.50 -0.84
CA TYR A 93 -9.72 -4.96 0.05
C TYR A 93 -9.43 -5.89 1.23
N PHE A 94 -10.47 -6.52 1.80
CA PHE A 94 -10.31 -7.46 2.92
C PHE A 94 -9.66 -8.77 2.45
N LEU A 95 -10.14 -9.31 1.33
CA LEU A 95 -9.58 -10.52 0.71
C LEU A 95 -8.10 -10.37 0.35
N ASP A 96 -7.70 -9.22 -0.19
CA ASP A 96 -6.31 -8.95 -0.52
C ASP A 96 -5.40 -8.94 0.71
N VAL A 97 -5.87 -8.34 1.81
CA VAL A 97 -5.12 -8.27 3.08
C VAL A 97 -5.00 -9.65 3.71
N GLU A 98 -6.08 -10.42 3.73
CA GLU A 98 -6.09 -11.80 4.21
C GLU A 98 -5.12 -12.68 3.39
N MET A 99 -5.21 -12.61 2.06
CA MET A 99 -4.31 -13.32 1.15
C MET A 99 -2.83 -12.98 1.42
N GLN A 100 -2.50 -11.70 1.61
CA GLN A 100 -1.13 -11.27 1.93
C GLN A 100 -0.66 -11.82 3.28
N ALA A 101 -1.55 -11.89 4.26
CA ALA A 101 -1.23 -12.42 5.58
C ALA A 101 -0.99 -13.93 5.55
N LEU A 102 -1.80 -14.68 4.78
CA LEU A 102 -1.58 -16.11 4.51
C LEU A 102 -0.27 -16.36 3.74
N ALA A 103 0.03 -15.53 2.74
CA ALA A 103 1.29 -15.62 2.00
C ALA A 103 2.50 -15.43 2.93
N LYS A 104 2.41 -14.51 3.89
CA LYS A 104 3.43 -14.33 4.94
C LYS A 104 3.61 -15.59 5.79
N LEU A 105 2.51 -16.23 6.22
CA LEU A 105 2.57 -17.49 6.99
C LEU A 105 3.30 -18.59 6.20
N PHE A 106 2.99 -18.75 4.91
CA PHE A 106 3.67 -19.73 4.07
C PHE A 106 5.16 -19.42 3.90
N ALA A 107 5.53 -18.15 3.75
CA ALA A 107 6.93 -17.75 3.68
C ALA A 107 7.69 -18.05 4.98
N GLU A 108 7.07 -17.80 6.14
CA GLU A 108 7.65 -18.14 7.45
C GLU A 108 7.82 -19.65 7.62
N GLU A 109 6.87 -20.46 7.16
CA GLU A 109 6.97 -21.92 7.20
C GLU A 109 8.04 -22.46 6.25
N PHE A 110 8.17 -21.86 5.06
CA PHE A 110 9.23 -22.19 4.12
C PHE A 110 10.62 -21.91 4.72
N ASN A 111 10.80 -20.76 5.38
CA ASN A 111 12.08 -20.37 5.98
C ASN A 111 12.52 -21.26 7.17
N LYS A 112 11.66 -22.14 7.68
CA LYS A 112 12.02 -23.13 8.72
C LYS A 112 12.69 -24.39 8.16
N ARG A 113 12.64 -24.59 6.84
CA ARG A 113 13.22 -25.75 6.14
C ARG A 113 14.63 -25.43 5.65
#